data_AF-A0A969LDP6-F1
#
_entry.id   AF-A0A969LDP6-F1
#
_cell.length_a   1.000
_cell.length_b   1.000
_cell.length_c   1.000
_cell.angle_alpha   90.00
_cell.angle_beta   90.00
_cell.angle_gamma   90.00
#
_symmetry.space_group_name_H-M   'P 1'
#
loop_
_entity.id
_entity.type
_entity.pdbx_description
1 polymer ?
#
loop_
_entity_poly.entity_id
_entity_poly.type
_entity_poly.pdbx_seq_one_letter_code
_entity_poly.pdbx_strand_id
1 'polypeptide(L)'
;MRGQVFTAPGHDRDVEELWRESVAAAAWGRLLAKAVKEDAEIAYLCGLLHAVGRTAVIRVLSRIEAANRSVVAARTFAILLDEYQHDFAHRISGDWRLPPVVAAAVTGWRYFENVGEFRRQAALTHAAVQLSTASMHPDLLNLDYLSSNPAFACLGIDAAALSGLLTHADSVRTFVAAM
;
A
#
# COMPACT_ATOMS: atom_id res chain seq x y z
N MET A 1 1.02 4.25 -16.17
CA MET A 1 0.00 3.37 -15.54
C MET A 1 -0.89 4.12 -14.52
N ARG A 2 -0.98 5.46 -14.58
CA ARG A 2 -1.96 6.22 -13.80
C ARG A 2 -3.29 6.23 -14.56
N GLY A 3 -4.03 5.13 -14.47
CA GLY A 3 -5.35 4.99 -15.09
C GLY A 3 -6.44 5.75 -14.32
N GLN A 4 -7.68 5.66 -14.78
CA GLN A 4 -8.84 6.32 -14.14
C GLN A 4 -9.07 5.91 -12.67
N VAL A 5 -8.44 4.84 -12.20
CA VAL A 5 -8.54 4.35 -10.81
C VAL A 5 -8.05 5.40 -9.82
N PHE A 6 -7.12 6.27 -10.22
CA PHE A 6 -6.59 7.37 -9.43
C PHE A 6 -7.13 8.72 -9.93
N THR A 7 -8.46 8.83 -10.05
CA THR A 7 -9.13 10.10 -10.39
C THR A 7 -10.39 10.26 -9.54
N ALA A 8 -10.44 11.31 -8.72
CA ALA A 8 -11.57 11.65 -7.88
C ALA A 8 -11.67 13.20 -7.77
N PRO A 9 -12.52 13.84 -8.59
CA PRO A 9 -12.68 15.30 -8.56
C PRO A 9 -12.98 15.82 -7.15
N GLY A 10 -12.27 16.86 -6.73
CA GLY A 10 -12.38 17.41 -5.36
C GLY A 10 -11.48 16.72 -4.32
N HIS A 11 -10.87 15.58 -4.67
CA HIS A 11 -9.96 14.79 -3.83
C HIS A 11 -8.62 14.51 -4.52
N ASP A 12 -8.21 15.38 -5.44
CA ASP A 12 -6.99 15.17 -6.24
C ASP A 12 -5.75 15.01 -5.37
N ARG A 13 -5.68 15.74 -4.24
CA ARG A 13 -4.61 15.61 -3.27
C ARG A 13 -4.59 14.25 -2.57
N ASP A 14 -5.74 13.78 -2.08
CA ASP A 14 -5.83 12.49 -1.39
C ASP A 14 -5.43 11.33 -2.32
N VAL A 15 -5.87 11.42 -3.58
CA VAL A 15 -5.55 10.44 -4.61
C VAL A 15 -4.08 10.51 -5.04
N GLU A 16 -3.50 11.70 -5.11
CA GLU A 16 -2.06 11.88 -5.37
C GLU A 16 -1.21 11.31 -4.24
N GLU A 17 -1.57 11.57 -2.99
CA GLU A 17 -0.87 11.03 -1.82
C GLU A 17 -0.92 9.49 -1.81
N LEU A 18 -2.09 8.89 -2.09
CA LEU A 18 -2.23 7.44 -2.23
C LEU A 18 -1.45 6.86 -3.42
N TRP A 19 -1.38 7.57 -4.54
CA TRP A 19 -0.57 7.16 -5.68
C TRP A 19 0.91 7.10 -5.30
N ARG A 20 1.43 8.16 -4.68
CA ARG A 20 2.82 8.22 -4.21
C ARG A 20 3.13 7.14 -3.19
N GLU A 21 2.23 6.89 -2.24
CA GLU A 21 2.32 5.79 -1.27
C GLU A 21 2.43 4.43 -1.98
N SER A 22 1.59 4.19 -2.99
CA SER A 22 1.54 2.94 -3.75
C SER A 22 2.78 2.72 -4.60
N VAL A 23 3.30 3.77 -5.26
CA VAL A 23 4.55 3.70 -6.03
C VAL A 23 5.75 3.43 -5.13
N ALA A 24 5.81 4.10 -3.97
CA ALA A 24 6.84 3.87 -2.98
C ALA A 24 6.77 2.44 -2.41
N ALA A 25 5.57 1.95 -2.09
CA ALA A 25 5.37 0.58 -1.62
C ALA A 25 5.76 -0.46 -2.69
N ALA A 26 5.48 -0.20 -3.97
CA ALA A 26 5.92 -1.05 -5.06
C ALA A 26 7.45 -1.13 -5.14
N ALA A 27 8.13 0.02 -5.08
CA ALA A 27 9.59 0.10 -5.11
C ALA A 27 10.22 -0.64 -3.90
N TRP A 28 9.71 -0.41 -2.70
CA TRP A 28 10.15 -1.13 -1.50
C TRP A 28 9.84 -2.62 -1.55
N GLY A 29 8.68 -3.02 -2.05
CA GLY A 29 8.31 -4.43 -2.23
C GLY A 29 9.33 -5.14 -3.11
N ARG A 30 9.75 -4.52 -4.22
CA ARG A 30 10.79 -5.08 -5.09
C ARG A 30 12.14 -5.22 -4.38
N LEU A 31 12.54 -4.26 -3.55
CA LEU A 31 13.80 -4.32 -2.78
C LEU A 31 13.74 -5.39 -1.69
N LEU A 32 12.64 -5.45 -0.94
CA LEU A 32 12.39 -6.44 0.11
C LEU A 32 12.40 -7.86 -0.46
N ALA A 33 11.67 -8.10 -1.55
CA ALA A 33 11.60 -9.41 -2.19
C ALA A 33 12.99 -9.92 -2.60
N LYS A 34 13.84 -9.04 -3.16
CA LYS A 34 15.22 -9.40 -3.47
C LYS A 34 16.02 -9.78 -2.22
N ALA A 35 15.87 -9.03 -1.13
CA ALA A 35 16.56 -9.31 0.13
C ALA A 35 16.14 -10.66 0.74
N VAL A 36 14.86 -11.03 0.60
CA VAL A 36 14.31 -12.26 1.19
C VAL A 36 14.14 -13.41 0.18
N LYS A 37 14.65 -13.25 -1.04
CA LYS A 37 14.63 -14.23 -2.14
C LYS A 37 13.21 -14.65 -2.59
N GLU A 38 12.28 -13.71 -2.59
CA GLU A 38 10.92 -13.85 -3.13
C GLU A 38 10.80 -13.24 -4.54
N ASP A 39 9.68 -13.47 -5.21
CA ASP A 39 9.40 -12.90 -6.53
C ASP A 39 9.23 -11.36 -6.44
N ALA A 40 10.20 -10.65 -7.02
CA ALA A 40 10.28 -9.20 -6.95
C ALA A 40 9.22 -8.48 -7.80
N GLU A 41 8.71 -9.11 -8.85
CA GLU A 41 7.66 -8.53 -9.70
C GLU A 41 6.28 -8.73 -9.08
N ILE A 42 6.02 -9.89 -8.46
CA ILE A 42 4.82 -10.11 -7.65
C ILE A 42 4.79 -9.13 -6.48
N ALA A 43 5.91 -8.94 -5.78
CA ALA A 43 6.03 -7.96 -4.70
C ALA A 43 5.80 -6.51 -5.16
N TYR A 44 6.39 -6.13 -6.31
CA TYR A 44 6.16 -4.82 -6.91
C TYR A 44 4.67 -4.60 -7.20
N LEU A 45 4.02 -5.58 -7.83
CA LEU A 45 2.59 -5.51 -8.15
C LEU A 45 1.71 -5.43 -6.90
N CYS A 46 1.99 -6.23 -5.87
CA CYS A 46 1.25 -6.19 -4.60
C CYS A 46 1.39 -4.81 -3.93
N GLY A 47 2.60 -4.26 -3.87
CA GLY A 47 2.85 -2.92 -3.34
C GLY A 47 2.14 -1.83 -4.14
N LEU A 48 2.12 -1.93 -5.47
CA LEU A 48 1.43 -0.96 -6.33
C LEU A 48 -0.10 -1.00 -6.14
N LEU A 49 -0.66 -2.17 -5.86
CA LEU A 49 -2.10 -2.39 -5.78
C LEU A 49 -2.67 -2.37 -4.36
N HIS A 50 -1.83 -2.30 -3.33
CA HIS A 50 -2.26 -2.42 -1.93
C HIS A 50 -3.34 -1.39 -1.51
N ALA A 51 -3.38 -0.22 -2.17
CA ALA A 51 -4.31 0.86 -1.88
C ALA A 51 -5.53 0.92 -2.82
N VAL A 52 -5.69 -0.04 -3.73
CA VAL A 52 -6.73 0.02 -4.78
C VAL A 52 -8.16 0.10 -4.23
N GLY A 53 -8.40 -0.49 -3.05
CA GLY A 53 -9.67 -0.35 -2.34
C GLY A 53 -9.93 1.08 -1.86
N ARG A 54 -8.92 1.73 -1.27
CA ARG A 54 -9.02 3.12 -0.79
C ARG A 54 -9.33 4.08 -1.94
N THR A 55 -8.63 3.94 -3.06
CA THR A 55 -8.83 4.82 -4.23
C THR A 55 -10.23 4.68 -4.82
N ALA A 56 -10.76 3.46 -4.84
CA ALA A 56 -12.14 3.21 -5.29
C ALA A 56 -13.18 3.87 -4.37
N VAL A 57 -13.01 3.76 -3.05
CA VAL A 57 -13.90 4.42 -2.08
C VAL A 57 -13.87 5.93 -2.26
N ILE A 58 -12.69 6.55 -2.32
CA ILE A 58 -12.54 8.00 -2.52
C ILE A 58 -13.26 8.45 -3.81
N ARG A 59 -13.11 7.68 -4.90
CA ARG A 59 -13.80 7.98 -6.16
C ARG A 59 -15.32 7.88 -6.04
N VAL A 60 -15.85 6.94 -5.26
CA VAL A 60 -17.29 6.83 -5.00
C VAL A 60 -17.78 8.01 -4.16
N LEU A 61 -17.05 8.38 -3.10
CA LEU A 61 -17.38 9.54 -2.26
C LEU A 61 -17.38 10.83 -3.05
N SER A 62 -16.34 11.07 -3.86
CA SER A 62 -16.26 12.21 -4.80
C SER A 62 -17.48 12.31 -5.72
N ARG A 63 -17.99 11.17 -6.23
CA ARG A 63 -19.20 11.15 -7.06
C ARG A 63 -20.46 11.51 -6.28
N ILE A 64 -20.58 11.01 -5.05
CA ILE A 64 -21.72 11.32 -4.16
C ILE A 64 -21.72 12.81 -3.81
N GLU A 65 -20.57 13.38 -3.48
CA GLU A 65 -20.41 14.80 -3.18
C GLU A 65 -20.79 15.67 -4.37
N ALA A 66 -20.29 15.34 -5.56
CA ALA A 66 -20.62 16.06 -6.80
C ALA A 66 -22.12 15.99 -7.14
N ALA A 67 -22.75 14.82 -6.98
CA ALA A 67 -24.17 14.62 -7.24
C ALA A 67 -25.07 15.40 -6.27
N ASN A 68 -24.68 15.47 -4.99
CA ASN A 68 -25.44 16.14 -3.94
C ASN A 68 -25.04 17.61 -3.73
N ARG A 69 -24.00 18.09 -4.42
CA ARG A 69 -23.40 19.42 -4.20
C ARG A 69 -23.06 19.67 -2.73
N SER A 70 -22.52 18.65 -2.08
CA SER A 70 -22.19 18.64 -0.65
C SER A 70 -20.79 18.10 -0.44
N VAL A 71 -20.22 18.34 0.75
CA VAL A 71 -18.95 17.73 1.17
C VAL A 71 -19.21 16.82 2.35
N VAL A 72 -18.66 15.60 2.30
CA VAL A 72 -18.67 14.66 3.41
C VAL A 72 -17.72 15.17 4.47
N ALA A 73 -18.19 15.23 5.72
CA ALA A 73 -17.33 15.63 6.83
C ALA A 73 -16.10 14.72 6.95
N ALA A 74 -14.92 15.29 7.20
CA ALA A 74 -13.64 14.56 7.20
C ALA A 74 -13.65 13.30 8.10
N ARG A 75 -14.30 13.36 9.27
CA ARG A 75 -14.45 12.19 10.16
C ARG A 75 -15.26 11.08 9.48
N THR A 76 -16.40 11.42 8.88
CA THR A 76 -17.25 10.46 8.16
C THR A 76 -16.51 9.89 6.95
N PHE A 77 -15.78 10.73 6.23
CA PHE A 77 -14.94 10.30 5.10
C PHE A 77 -13.93 9.23 5.53
N ALA A 78 -13.21 9.46 6.63
CA ALA A 78 -12.23 8.50 7.16
C ALA A 78 -12.88 7.18 7.59
N ILE A 79 -14.06 7.24 8.24
CA ILE A 79 -14.81 6.04 8.64
C ILE A 79 -15.21 5.23 7.42
N LEU A 80 -15.81 5.87 6.40
CA LEU A 80 -16.23 5.20 5.18
C LEU A 80 -15.03 4.61 4.41
N LEU A 81 -13.89 5.30 4.41
CA LEU A 81 -12.67 4.79 3.80
C LEU A 81 -12.21 3.49 4.48
N ASP A 82 -12.19 3.48 5.82
CA ASP A 82 -11.77 2.31 6.58
C ASP A 82 -12.73 1.13 6.45
N GLU A 83 -14.04 1.42 6.50
CA GLU A 83 -15.12 0.43 6.42
C GLU A 83 -15.16 -0.27 5.05
N TYR A 84 -15.05 0.48 3.95
CA TYR A 84 -15.29 -0.06 2.61
C TYR A 84 -14.03 -0.43 1.81
N GLN A 85 -12.82 0.01 2.21
CA GLN A 85 -11.61 -0.27 1.42
C GLN A 85 -11.41 -1.77 1.14
N HIS A 86 -11.72 -2.63 2.11
CA HIS A 86 -11.50 -4.07 2.00
C HIS A 86 -12.43 -4.71 0.96
N ASP A 87 -13.72 -4.40 1.02
CA ASP A 87 -14.73 -4.91 0.08
C ASP A 87 -14.44 -4.47 -1.36
N PHE A 88 -14.05 -3.20 -1.55
CA PHE A 88 -13.64 -2.70 -2.86
C PHE A 88 -12.37 -3.39 -3.36
N ALA A 89 -11.36 -3.60 -2.51
CA ALA A 89 -10.14 -4.31 -2.89
C ALA A 89 -10.45 -5.76 -3.32
N HIS A 90 -11.31 -6.46 -2.60
CA HIS A 90 -11.76 -7.81 -2.97
C HIS A 90 -12.50 -7.82 -4.31
N ARG A 91 -13.45 -6.91 -4.49
CA ARG A 91 -14.23 -6.82 -5.73
C ARG A 91 -13.33 -6.54 -6.94
N ILE A 92 -12.44 -5.56 -6.82
CA ILE A 92 -11.52 -5.16 -7.89
C ILE A 92 -10.54 -6.30 -8.22
N SER A 93 -10.01 -6.99 -7.20
CA SER A 93 -9.11 -8.12 -7.41
C SER A 93 -9.77 -9.23 -8.23
N GLY A 94 -11.05 -9.51 -7.96
CA GLY A 94 -11.86 -10.46 -8.74
C GLY A 94 -12.15 -9.98 -10.16
N ASP A 95 -12.59 -8.72 -10.31
CA ASP A 95 -12.91 -8.14 -11.63
C ASP A 95 -11.68 -8.07 -12.54
N TRP A 96 -10.49 -7.79 -11.98
CA TRP A 96 -9.22 -7.77 -12.71
C TRP A 96 -8.59 -9.15 -12.90
N ARG A 97 -9.19 -10.20 -12.32
CA ARG A 97 -8.70 -11.58 -12.35
C ARG A 97 -7.24 -11.68 -11.91
N LEU A 98 -6.91 -10.99 -10.80
CA LEU A 98 -5.55 -11.01 -10.27
C LEU A 98 -5.15 -12.45 -9.88
N PRO A 99 -3.86 -12.81 -10.04
CA PRO A 99 -3.36 -14.08 -9.54
C PRO A 99 -3.69 -14.25 -8.05
N PRO A 100 -4.01 -15.47 -7.55
CA PRO A 100 -4.43 -15.69 -6.17
C PRO A 100 -3.50 -15.07 -5.12
N VAL A 101 -2.18 -15.21 -5.33
CA VAL A 101 -1.15 -14.63 -4.46
C VAL A 101 -1.20 -13.09 -4.39
N VAL A 102 -1.50 -12.43 -5.51
CA VAL A 102 -1.62 -10.96 -5.58
C VAL A 102 -2.93 -10.52 -4.94
N ALA A 103 -4.04 -11.19 -5.25
CA ALA A 103 -5.35 -10.88 -4.67
C ALA A 103 -5.31 -10.99 -3.15
N ALA A 104 -4.76 -12.09 -2.62
CA ALA A 104 -4.65 -12.33 -1.18
C ALA A 104 -3.77 -11.29 -0.48
N ALA A 105 -2.65 -10.90 -1.09
CA ALA A 105 -1.76 -9.88 -0.55
C ALA A 105 -2.42 -8.49 -0.55
N VAL A 106 -3.07 -8.09 -1.65
CA VAL A 106 -3.72 -6.78 -1.78
C VAL A 106 -4.88 -6.62 -0.81
N THR A 107 -5.65 -7.68 -0.53
CA THR A 107 -6.80 -7.61 0.37
C THR A 107 -6.46 -7.89 1.83
N GLY A 108 -5.37 -8.61 2.08
CA GLY A 108 -5.04 -9.16 3.40
C GLY A 108 -3.77 -8.62 4.06
N TRP A 109 -2.99 -7.73 3.42
CA TRP A 109 -1.70 -7.27 3.97
C TRP A 109 -1.78 -6.71 5.39
N ARG A 110 -2.84 -5.97 5.75
CA ARG A 110 -3.02 -5.41 7.11
C ARG A 110 -3.19 -6.47 8.19
N TYR A 111 -3.65 -7.67 7.81
CA TYR A 111 -3.90 -8.81 8.68
C TYR A 111 -3.18 -10.04 8.13
N PHE A 112 -1.93 -9.85 7.68
CA PHE A 112 -1.19 -10.84 6.89
C PHE A 112 -1.10 -12.23 7.55
N GLU A 113 -1.13 -12.29 8.89
CA GLU A 113 -1.11 -13.52 9.68
C GLU A 113 -2.31 -14.44 9.39
N ASN A 114 -3.43 -13.86 8.94
CA ASN A 114 -4.68 -14.57 8.65
C ASN A 114 -4.85 -14.95 7.18
N VAL A 115 -3.82 -14.72 6.33
CA VAL A 115 -3.91 -14.88 4.87
C VAL A 115 -3.46 -16.29 4.40
N GLY A 116 -3.42 -17.26 5.33
CA GLY A 116 -3.14 -18.67 5.02
C GLY A 116 -1.79 -18.88 4.32
N GLU A 117 -1.81 -19.60 3.20
CA GLU A 117 -0.59 -19.94 2.44
C GLU A 117 0.14 -18.71 1.86
N PHE A 118 -0.58 -17.61 1.60
CA PHE A 118 -0.01 -16.37 1.07
C PHE A 118 0.44 -15.39 2.17
N ARG A 119 0.43 -15.82 3.44
CA ARG A 119 0.88 -15.02 4.60
C ARG A 119 2.20 -14.30 4.34
N ARG A 120 3.18 -14.98 3.74
CA ARG A 120 4.52 -14.41 3.52
C ARG A 120 4.49 -13.27 2.49
N GLN A 121 3.73 -13.40 1.41
CA GLN A 121 3.55 -12.33 0.43
C GLN A 121 2.76 -11.14 1.01
N ALA A 122 1.74 -11.42 1.82
CA ALA A 122 0.98 -10.39 2.53
C ALA A 122 1.87 -9.65 3.54
N ALA A 123 2.76 -10.35 4.26
CA ALA A 123 3.76 -9.76 5.16
C ALA A 123 4.74 -8.86 4.40
N LEU A 124 5.20 -9.31 3.23
CA LEU A 124 6.07 -8.52 2.35
C LEU A 124 5.40 -7.22 1.92
N THR A 125 4.12 -7.29 1.53
CA THR A 125 3.33 -6.12 1.16
C THR A 125 3.16 -5.17 2.35
N HIS A 126 2.87 -5.70 3.54
CA HIS A 126 2.78 -4.89 4.77
C HIS A 126 4.09 -4.18 5.10
N ALA A 127 5.21 -4.91 5.09
CA ALA A 127 6.53 -4.35 5.33
C ALA A 127 6.88 -3.26 4.31
N ALA A 128 6.54 -3.47 3.03
CA ALA A 128 6.76 -2.49 1.97
C ALA A 128 5.95 -1.19 2.19
N VAL A 129 4.70 -1.30 2.67
CA VAL A 129 3.88 -0.14 3.04
C VAL A 129 4.49 0.60 4.23
N GLN A 130 4.98 -0.11 5.26
CA GLN A 130 5.64 0.52 6.40
C GLN A 130 6.92 1.28 5.97
N LEU A 131 7.73 0.70 5.08
CA LEU A 131 8.91 1.37 4.53
C LEU A 131 8.54 2.55 3.62
N SER A 132 7.44 2.44 2.88
CA SER A 132 6.88 3.55 2.09
C SER A 132 6.59 4.75 2.99
N THR A 133 5.77 4.56 4.04
CA THR A 133 5.47 5.61 5.02
C THR A 133 6.74 6.18 5.65
N ALA A 134 7.64 5.32 6.12
CA ALA A 134 8.88 5.73 6.77
C ALA A 134 9.81 6.54 5.84
N SER A 135 9.87 6.18 4.55
CA SER A 135 10.69 6.90 3.57
C SER A 135 10.07 8.22 3.10
N MET A 136 8.75 8.32 3.09
CA MET A 136 8.01 9.51 2.67
C MET A 136 7.82 10.52 3.82
N HIS A 137 7.83 10.04 5.07
CA HIS A 137 7.69 10.83 6.29
C HIS A 137 8.79 10.46 7.30
N PRO A 138 10.04 10.86 7.04
CA PRO A 138 11.18 10.48 7.86
C PRO A 138 11.07 10.97 9.31
N ASP A 139 10.34 12.06 9.57
CA ASP A 139 10.09 12.56 10.93
C ASP A 139 9.22 11.60 11.77
N LEU A 140 8.52 10.67 11.12
CA LEU A 140 7.71 9.63 11.76
C LEU A 140 8.47 8.28 11.85
N LEU A 141 9.70 8.21 11.35
CA LEU A 141 10.51 7.00 11.37
C LEU A 141 10.95 6.68 12.81
N ASN A 142 10.58 5.49 13.28
CA ASN A 142 11.13 4.90 14.49
C ASN A 142 11.64 3.48 14.16
N LEU A 143 12.96 3.30 14.20
CA LEU A 143 13.61 2.02 13.88
C LEU A 143 13.24 0.90 14.85
N ASP A 144 13.05 1.21 16.13
CA ASP A 144 12.65 0.23 17.14
C ASP A 144 11.21 -0.23 16.88
N TYR A 145 10.34 0.70 16.48
CA TYR A 145 8.98 0.38 16.05
C TYR A 145 8.94 -0.46 14.77
N LEU A 146 9.74 -0.10 13.76
CA LEU A 146 9.78 -0.89 12.52
C LEU A 146 10.37 -2.28 12.75
N SER A 147 11.46 -2.39 13.51
CA SER A 147 12.10 -3.69 13.79
C SER A 147 11.24 -4.61 14.66
N SER A 148 10.36 -4.06 15.50
CA SER A 148 9.39 -4.83 16.29
C SER A 148 8.12 -5.21 15.52
N ASN A 149 7.93 -4.70 14.29
CA ASN A 149 6.74 -5.01 13.50
C ASN A 149 6.76 -6.49 13.03
N PRO A 150 5.70 -7.27 13.31
CA PRO A 150 5.64 -8.71 13.01
C PRO A 150 5.90 -9.09 11.55
N ALA A 151 5.65 -8.18 10.59
CA ALA A 151 5.91 -8.45 9.19
C ALA A 151 7.41 -8.63 8.90
N PHE A 152 8.30 -7.82 9.48
CA PHE A 152 9.74 -7.99 9.27
C PHE A 152 10.25 -9.28 9.92
N ALA A 153 9.75 -9.62 11.12
CA ALA A 153 10.03 -10.90 11.76
C ALA A 153 9.55 -12.09 10.91
N CYS A 154 8.34 -12.01 10.34
CA CYS A 154 7.81 -13.03 9.42
C CYS A 154 8.68 -13.21 8.15
N LEU A 155 9.37 -12.15 7.73
CA LEU A 155 10.26 -12.15 6.58
C LEU A 155 11.70 -12.57 6.93
N GLY A 156 12.05 -12.65 8.21
CA GLY A 156 13.41 -12.92 8.70
C GLY A 156 14.35 -11.72 8.56
N ILE A 157 13.80 -10.50 8.59
CA ILE A 157 14.55 -9.25 8.51
C ILE A 157 14.81 -8.76 9.93
N ASP A 158 16.09 -8.74 10.33
CA ASP A 158 16.53 -8.16 11.59
C ASP A 158 16.79 -6.65 11.47
N ALA A 159 17.17 -6.01 12.59
CA ALA A 159 17.45 -4.57 12.61
C ALA A 159 18.60 -4.17 11.68
N ALA A 160 19.64 -5.00 11.53
CA ALA A 160 20.78 -4.70 10.66
C ALA A 160 20.38 -4.74 9.18
N ALA A 161 19.63 -5.77 8.77
CA ALA A 161 19.07 -5.89 7.43
C ALA A 161 18.10 -4.74 7.13
N LEU A 162 17.27 -4.35 8.10
CA LEU A 162 16.36 -3.21 7.98
C LEU A 162 17.13 -1.90 7.79
N SER A 163 18.17 -1.64 8.58
CA SER A 163 19.04 -0.47 8.40
C SER A 163 19.70 -0.48 7.02
N GLY A 164 20.17 -1.63 6.54
CA GLY A 164 20.71 -1.79 5.19
C GLY A 164 19.70 -1.45 4.10
N LEU A 165 18.45 -1.88 4.24
CA LEU A 165 17.37 -1.54 3.30
C LEU A 165 17.12 -0.03 3.28
N LEU A 166 17.03 0.62 4.44
CA LEU A 166 16.74 2.05 4.57
C LEU A 166 17.76 2.97 3.90
N THR A 167 18.97 2.50 3.61
CA THR A 167 19.94 3.23 2.77
C THR A 167 19.40 3.57 1.37
N HIS A 168 18.38 2.85 0.89
CA HIS A 168 17.74 3.08 -0.41
C HIS A 168 16.63 4.14 -0.37
N ALA A 169 16.33 4.74 0.79
CA ALA A 169 15.18 5.64 0.96
C ALA A 169 15.23 6.86 0.02
N ASP A 170 16.40 7.47 -0.19
CA ASP A 170 16.57 8.58 -1.13
C ASP A 170 16.30 8.15 -2.59
N SER A 171 16.75 6.96 -2.97
CA SER A 171 16.51 6.41 -4.30
C SER A 171 15.02 6.17 -4.55
N VAL A 172 14.31 5.63 -3.54
CA VAL A 172 12.85 5.44 -3.62
C VAL A 172 12.13 6.78 -3.70
N ARG A 173 12.50 7.77 -2.87
CA ARG A 173 11.90 9.13 -2.95
C ARG A 173 12.09 9.77 -4.32
N THR A 174 13.30 9.65 -4.88
CA THR A 174 13.61 10.18 -6.22
C THR A 174 12.79 9.48 -7.29
N PHE A 175 12.65 8.15 -7.19
CA PHE A 175 11.80 7.38 -8.12
C PHE A 175 10.34 7.82 -8.05
N VAL A 176 9.78 7.97 -6.84
CA VAL A 176 8.40 8.42 -6.64
C VAL A 176 8.16 9.82 -7.21
N ALA A 177 9.12 10.73 -7.05
CA ALA A 177 9.02 12.09 -7.58
C ALA A 177 9.05 12.16 -9.12
N ALA A 178 9.53 11.11 -9.79
CA ALA A 178 9.63 11.03 -11.25
C ALA A 178 8.42 10.37 -11.92
N MET A 179 7.45 9.85 -11.15
CA MET A 179 6.28 9.08 -11.62
C MET A 179 5.02 9.92 -11.69
#